data_AF-A0A4Y3J2A3-F1
#
_entry.id   AF-A0A4Y3J2A3-F1
#
_cell.length_a   1.000
_cell.length_b   1.000
_cell.length_c   1.000
_cell.angle_alpha   90.00
_cell.angle_beta   90.00
_cell.angle_gamma   90.00
#
_symmetry.space_group_name_H-M   'P 1'
#
loop_
_entity.id
_entity.type
_entity.pdbx_description
1 polymer ?
#
loop_
_entity_poly.entity_id
_entity_poly.type
_entity_poly.pdbx_seq_one_letter_code
_entity_poly.pdbx_strand_id
1 'polypeptide(L)'
;MIASVGYEFALKEHYKESRSHFILSQDAPYGELLIPKGSLISRYDAFDNGEPQLPLSLRGLQAVRFPHPVQVAGMWVTAMEPPRMELAWDQQIGPVMRFDPNEENGYGKWVYDTKRPTITCSRGDIVLLEIPSIHYDIAKEFGKPEPDGPNARFRPSEWGVQQCEKGQGPIKVSPAYTGTAPKKPWFQPY
;
A
#
# COMPACT_ATOMS: atom_id res chain seq x y z
N MET A 1 32.53 2.57 -24.12
CA MET A 1 32.28 2.55 -22.66
C MET A 1 31.13 3.47 -22.23
N ILE A 2 31.05 4.73 -22.65
CA ILE A 2 29.95 5.64 -22.19
C ILE A 2 28.56 5.14 -22.61
N ALA A 3 28.39 4.66 -23.85
CA ALA A 3 27.10 4.15 -24.34
C ALA A 3 26.64 2.85 -23.67
N SER A 4 27.57 2.00 -23.19
CA SER A 4 27.21 0.77 -22.46
C SER A 4 26.76 1.08 -21.03
N VAL A 5 27.42 2.03 -20.36
CA VAL A 5 27.04 2.50 -19.02
C VAL A 5 25.67 3.18 -19.05
N GLY A 6 25.41 4.07 -20.03
CA GLY A 6 24.10 4.71 -20.17
C GLY A 6 22.95 3.73 -20.42
N TYR A 7 23.20 2.67 -21.22
CA TYR A 7 22.23 1.59 -21.43
C TYR A 7 21.92 0.83 -20.14
N GLU A 8 22.91 0.48 -19.34
CA GLU A 8 22.72 -0.25 -18.08
C GLU A 8 21.92 0.56 -17.06
N PHE A 9 22.20 1.86 -16.93
CA PHE A 9 21.41 2.76 -16.08
C PHE A 9 19.94 2.85 -16.53
N ALA A 10 19.71 3.07 -17.83
CA ALA A 10 18.36 3.14 -18.38
C ALA A 10 17.59 1.82 -18.21
N LEU A 11 18.28 0.68 -18.34
CA LEU A 11 17.69 -0.63 -18.16
C LEU A 11 17.33 -0.89 -16.69
N LYS A 12 18.21 -0.50 -15.77
CA LYS A 12 17.95 -0.60 -14.33
C LYS A 12 16.74 0.23 -13.92
N GLU A 13 16.66 1.47 -14.40
CA GLU A 13 15.54 2.36 -14.12
C GLU A 13 14.22 1.83 -14.68
N HIS A 14 14.24 1.33 -15.92
CA HIS A 14 13.10 0.65 -16.53
C HIS A 14 12.55 -0.49 -15.65
N TYR A 15 13.44 -1.35 -15.13
CA TYR A 15 12.99 -2.44 -14.28
C TYR A 15 12.50 -1.98 -12.91
N LYS A 16 13.13 -0.96 -12.31
CA LYS A 16 12.63 -0.35 -11.07
C LYS A 16 11.21 0.15 -11.23
N GLU A 17 10.95 0.94 -12.28
CA GLU A 17 9.62 1.45 -12.60
C GLU A 17 8.61 0.32 -12.83
N SER A 18 8.99 -0.71 -13.59
CA SER A 18 8.11 -1.88 -13.83
C SER A 18 7.77 -2.67 -12.56
N ARG A 19 8.64 -2.61 -11.55
CA ARG A 19 8.49 -3.31 -10.27
C ARG A 19 7.89 -2.43 -9.17
N SER A 20 7.72 -1.13 -9.43
CA SER A 20 7.00 -0.19 -8.59
C SER A 20 5.52 -0.10 -8.94
N HIS A 21 5.18 -0.27 -10.23
CA HIS A 21 3.81 -0.12 -10.74
C HIS A 21 3.42 -1.30 -11.64
N PHE A 22 2.65 -2.25 -11.10
CA PHE A 22 2.32 -3.49 -11.80
C PHE A 22 0.93 -4.03 -11.43
N ILE A 23 0.44 -4.98 -12.23
CA ILE A 23 -0.75 -5.77 -11.93
C ILE A 23 -0.32 -7.11 -11.35
N LEU A 24 -0.90 -7.52 -10.22
CA LEU A 24 -0.64 -8.83 -9.64
C LEU A 24 -1.08 -9.94 -10.59
N SER A 25 -0.18 -10.87 -10.88
CA SER A 25 -0.44 -12.04 -11.73
C SER A 25 -1.14 -13.20 -11.00
N GLN A 26 -1.07 -13.19 -9.66
CA GLN A 26 -1.64 -14.18 -8.76
C GLN A 26 -2.03 -13.52 -7.43
N ASP A 27 -2.83 -14.21 -6.63
CA ASP A 27 -3.13 -13.78 -5.27
C ASP A 27 -1.82 -13.77 -4.45
N ALA A 28 -1.63 -12.73 -3.63
CA ALA A 28 -0.40 -12.51 -2.88
C ALA A 28 -0.72 -12.20 -1.41
N PRO A 29 -0.18 -12.97 -0.44
CA PRO A 29 -0.32 -12.63 0.97
C PRO A 29 0.48 -11.37 1.29
N TYR A 30 -0.08 -10.51 2.14
CA TYR A 30 0.56 -9.29 2.65
C TYR A 30 0.06 -9.01 4.06
N GLY A 31 0.81 -9.49 5.05
CA GLY A 31 0.41 -9.49 6.45
C GLY A 31 -0.89 -10.26 6.65
N GLU A 32 -1.93 -9.58 7.14
CA GLU A 32 -3.26 -10.18 7.35
C GLU A 32 -4.14 -10.22 6.09
N LEU A 33 -3.72 -9.60 4.99
CA LEU A 33 -4.53 -9.49 3.78
C LEU A 33 -4.02 -10.44 2.69
N LEU A 34 -4.94 -11.14 2.03
CA LEU A 34 -4.67 -11.78 0.75
C LEU A 34 -5.09 -10.82 -0.36
N ILE A 35 -4.11 -10.21 -1.04
CA ILE A 35 -4.38 -9.28 -2.13
C ILE A 35 -4.70 -10.10 -3.39
N PRO A 36 -5.86 -9.90 -4.03
CA PRO A 36 -6.27 -10.72 -5.16
C PRO A 36 -5.47 -10.41 -6.43
N LYS A 37 -5.30 -11.44 -7.26
CA LYS A 37 -4.85 -11.35 -8.64
C LYS A 37 -5.62 -10.27 -9.39
N GLY A 38 -4.91 -9.50 -10.21
CA GLY A 38 -5.51 -8.40 -10.99
C GLY A 38 -5.52 -7.07 -10.24
N SER A 39 -5.11 -7.03 -8.97
CA SER A 39 -4.92 -5.77 -8.26
C SER A 39 -3.79 -4.95 -8.89
N LEU A 40 -4.05 -3.66 -9.09
CA LEU A 40 -3.05 -2.70 -9.53
C LEU A 40 -2.31 -2.17 -8.30
N ILE A 41 -0.99 -2.31 -8.31
CA ILE A 41 -0.10 -2.03 -7.20
C ILE A 41 0.72 -0.78 -7.50
N SER A 42 0.87 0.07 -6.48
CA SER A 42 1.91 1.10 -6.42
C SER A 42 2.72 0.90 -5.14
N ARG A 43 4.03 0.77 -5.28
CA ARG A 43 4.95 0.58 -4.17
C ARG A 43 6.25 1.35 -4.36
N TYR A 44 6.91 1.65 -3.26
CA TYR A 44 8.24 2.21 -3.23
C TYR A 44 9.13 1.45 -2.26
N ASP A 45 10.25 0.95 -2.76
CA ASP A 45 11.16 0.10 -1.99
C ASP A 45 12.61 0.47 -2.31
N ALA A 46 13.26 1.15 -1.37
CA ALA A 46 14.65 1.59 -1.52
C ALA A 46 15.65 0.42 -1.69
N PHE A 47 15.27 -0.80 -1.31
CA PHE A 47 16.09 -2.00 -1.44
C PHE A 47 15.85 -2.77 -2.76
N ASP A 48 14.86 -2.38 -3.56
CA ASP A 48 14.64 -2.94 -4.89
C ASP A 48 15.54 -2.24 -5.91
N ASN A 49 16.51 -2.99 -6.45
CA ASN A 49 17.47 -2.47 -7.41
C ASN A 49 17.05 -2.70 -8.86
N GLY A 50 15.85 -3.21 -9.10
CA GLY A 50 15.36 -3.47 -10.45
C GLY A 50 15.85 -4.80 -11.02
N GLU A 51 16.21 -5.78 -10.19
CA GLU A 51 16.60 -7.10 -10.66
C GLU A 51 15.39 -7.83 -11.31
N PRO A 52 15.38 -8.04 -12.63
CA PRO A 52 14.22 -8.59 -13.33
C PRO A 52 13.91 -10.05 -12.96
N GLN A 53 14.91 -10.80 -12.50
CA GLN A 53 14.78 -12.20 -12.10
C GLN A 53 14.18 -12.39 -10.70
N LEU A 54 14.15 -11.34 -9.87
CA LEU A 54 13.58 -11.46 -8.53
C LEU A 54 12.05 -11.48 -8.61
N PRO A 55 11.37 -12.27 -7.76
CA PRO A 55 9.92 -12.18 -7.63
C PRO A 55 9.46 -10.74 -7.35
N LEU A 56 8.24 -10.42 -7.80
CA LEU A 56 7.58 -9.19 -7.40
C LEU A 56 7.25 -9.27 -5.91
N SER A 57 7.53 -8.18 -5.22
CA SER A 57 7.35 -8.02 -3.78
C SER A 57 6.28 -6.97 -3.53
N LEU A 58 5.55 -7.09 -2.41
CA LEU A 58 4.62 -6.06 -1.95
C LEU A 58 5.23 -5.19 -0.84
N ARG A 59 6.53 -5.33 -0.55
CA ARG A 59 7.25 -4.48 0.40
C ARG A 59 7.09 -2.98 0.04
N GLY A 60 7.01 -2.10 1.03
CA GLY A 60 6.80 -0.67 0.75
C GLY A 60 5.53 -0.37 -0.07
N LEU A 61 4.48 -1.17 0.12
CA LEU A 61 3.17 -0.96 -0.49
C LEU A 61 2.67 0.45 -0.14
N GLN A 62 2.39 1.26 -1.16
CA GLN A 62 1.87 2.61 -0.97
C GLN A 62 0.38 2.67 -1.25
N ALA A 63 -0.04 2.09 -2.39
CA ALA A 63 -1.44 2.08 -2.76
C ALA A 63 -1.81 0.83 -3.59
N VAL A 64 -3.07 0.41 -3.48
CA VAL A 64 -3.65 -0.70 -4.23
C VAL A 64 -5.03 -0.33 -4.73
N ARG A 65 -5.31 -0.69 -5.99
CA ARG A 65 -6.65 -0.69 -6.57
C ARG A 65 -7.05 -2.15 -6.81
N PHE A 66 -8.09 -2.59 -6.13
CA PHE A 66 -8.56 -3.98 -6.24
C PHE A 66 -9.41 -4.19 -7.50
N PRO A 67 -9.39 -5.38 -8.11
CA PRO A 67 -10.18 -5.71 -9.29
C PRO A 67 -11.69 -5.87 -8.99
N HIS A 68 -12.01 -6.17 -7.73
CA HIS A 68 -13.35 -6.24 -7.17
C HIS A 68 -13.28 -5.79 -5.70
N PRO A 69 -14.41 -5.48 -5.04
CA PRO A 69 -14.42 -5.16 -3.62
C PRO A 69 -13.75 -6.26 -2.78
N VAL A 70 -12.92 -5.84 -1.81
CA VAL A 70 -12.20 -6.70 -0.86
C VAL A 70 -12.48 -6.22 0.56
N GLN A 71 -12.54 -7.14 1.53
CA GLN A 71 -12.71 -6.77 2.92
C GLN A 71 -11.34 -6.46 3.56
N VAL A 72 -11.19 -5.24 4.08
CA VAL A 72 -10.00 -4.75 4.78
C VAL A 72 -10.44 -4.01 6.04
N ALA A 73 -9.87 -4.36 7.20
CA ALA A 73 -10.24 -3.77 8.49
C ALA A 73 -11.77 -3.82 8.76
N GLY A 74 -12.42 -4.92 8.36
CA GLY A 74 -13.88 -5.08 8.47
C GLY A 74 -14.71 -4.32 7.43
N MET A 75 -14.10 -3.49 6.58
CA MET A 75 -14.78 -2.66 5.59
C MET A 75 -14.63 -3.22 4.18
N TRP A 76 -15.65 -3.05 3.35
CA TRP A 76 -15.56 -3.37 1.92
C TRP A 76 -14.99 -2.20 1.14
N VAL A 77 -13.82 -2.40 0.53
CA VAL A 77 -13.03 -1.35 -0.13
C VAL A 77 -12.74 -1.67 -1.59
N THR A 78 -12.62 -0.64 -2.42
CA THR A 78 -12.19 -0.71 -3.82
C THR A 78 -10.73 -0.32 -4.02
N ALA A 79 -10.17 0.47 -3.10
CA ALA A 79 -8.76 0.82 -3.07
C ALA A 79 -8.29 1.18 -1.66
N MET A 80 -6.98 1.12 -1.47
CA MET A 80 -6.31 1.53 -0.25
C MET A 80 -5.04 2.30 -0.54
N GLU A 81 -4.78 3.31 0.27
CA GLU A 81 -3.54 4.08 0.39
C GLU A 81 -3.39 4.40 1.89
N PRO A 82 -2.97 3.41 2.71
CA PRO A 82 -2.99 3.54 4.17
C PRO A 82 -2.35 4.86 4.64
N PRO A 83 -3.02 5.64 5.52
CA PRO A 83 -4.19 5.27 6.33
C PRO A 83 -5.57 5.48 5.67
N ARG A 84 -5.64 5.69 4.35
CA ARG A 84 -6.87 6.03 3.63
C ARG A 84 -7.45 4.81 2.90
N MET A 85 -8.76 4.61 3.01
CA MET A 85 -9.48 3.49 2.35
C MET A 85 -10.66 4.01 1.55
N GLU A 86 -10.81 3.59 0.30
CA GLU A 86 -11.95 3.96 -0.54
C GLU A 86 -13.06 2.91 -0.44
N LEU A 87 -14.27 3.32 -0.02
CA LEU A 87 -15.37 2.38 0.21
C LEU A 87 -16.03 1.90 -1.07
N ALA A 88 -16.31 0.60 -1.11
CA ALA A 88 -17.04 -0.03 -2.21
C ALA A 88 -18.55 0.27 -2.19
N TRP A 89 -19.13 0.37 -0.99
CA TRP A 89 -20.57 0.49 -0.76
C TRP A 89 -20.86 1.42 0.41
N ASP A 90 -22.12 1.84 0.50
CA ASP A 90 -22.67 2.43 1.72
C ASP A 90 -22.61 1.38 2.83
N GLN A 91 -21.99 1.73 3.96
CA GLN A 91 -21.77 0.79 5.05
C GLN A 91 -21.59 1.51 6.38
N GLN A 92 -21.94 0.81 7.45
CA GLN A 92 -21.66 1.21 8.82
C GLN A 92 -20.35 0.55 9.25
N ILE A 93 -19.37 1.36 9.62
CA ILE A 93 -17.99 0.91 9.86
C ILE A 93 -17.54 1.23 11.28
N GLY A 94 -16.65 0.41 11.81
CA GLY A 94 -16.04 0.56 13.13
C GLY A 94 -14.99 -0.53 13.35
N PRO A 95 -14.31 -0.53 14.51
CA PRO A 95 -14.56 0.37 15.66
C PRO A 95 -14.08 1.80 15.39
N VAL A 96 -14.88 2.79 15.81
CA VAL A 96 -14.48 4.21 15.74
C VAL A 96 -13.53 4.53 16.90
N MET A 97 -12.47 5.28 16.60
CA MET A 97 -11.54 5.83 17.57
C MET A 97 -11.65 7.34 17.62
N ARG A 98 -11.49 7.88 18.83
CA ARG A 98 -11.39 9.32 19.10
C ARG A 98 -10.08 9.61 19.81
N PHE A 99 -9.52 10.78 19.57
CA PHE A 99 -8.38 11.25 20.35
C PHE A 99 -8.88 11.73 21.73
N ASP A 100 -8.31 11.19 22.80
CA ASP A 100 -8.55 11.65 24.17
C ASP A 100 -7.30 12.39 24.66
N PRO A 101 -7.33 13.74 24.80
CA PRO A 101 -6.16 14.51 25.20
C PRO A 101 -5.76 14.33 26.66
N ASN A 102 -6.63 13.74 27.50
CA ASN A 102 -6.36 13.59 28.94
C ASN A 102 -5.70 12.25 29.29
N GLU A 103 -5.60 11.34 28.33
CA GLU A 103 -4.94 10.05 28.49
C GLU A 103 -3.40 10.19 28.43
N GLU A 104 -2.69 9.15 28.90
CA GLU A 104 -1.21 9.07 28.92
C GLU A 104 -0.53 10.32 29.50
N ASN A 105 -0.85 10.68 30.74
CA ASN A 105 -0.26 11.84 31.44
C ASN A 105 -0.39 13.18 30.67
N GLY A 106 -1.45 13.33 29.84
CA GLY A 106 -1.73 14.55 29.09
C GLY A 106 -1.06 14.63 27.71
N TYR A 107 -0.39 13.57 27.25
CA TYR A 107 0.10 13.47 25.87
C TYR A 107 -1.02 13.07 24.88
N GLY A 108 -2.11 12.53 25.42
CA GLY A 108 -3.29 12.14 24.68
C GLY A 108 -3.12 10.83 23.91
N LYS A 109 -4.25 10.12 23.71
CA LYS A 109 -4.25 8.78 23.12
C LYS A 109 -5.49 8.56 22.27
N TRP A 110 -5.34 7.83 21.17
CA TRP A 110 -6.48 7.28 20.46
C TRP A 110 -7.13 6.17 21.27
N VAL A 111 -8.41 6.34 21.58
CA VAL A 111 -9.23 5.38 22.33
C VAL A 111 -10.49 5.05 21.56
N TYR A 112 -11.03 3.85 21.77
CA TYR A 112 -12.30 3.46 21.18
C TYR A 112 -13.45 4.36 21.69
N ASP A 113 -14.27 4.86 20.77
CA ASP A 113 -15.47 5.61 21.12
C ASP A 113 -16.60 4.65 21.48
N THR A 114 -16.76 4.37 22.77
CA THR A 114 -17.84 3.51 23.28
C THR A 114 -19.23 4.13 23.17
N LYS A 115 -19.34 5.46 22.98
CA LYS A 115 -20.62 6.16 22.81
C LYS A 115 -21.07 6.14 21.35
N ARG A 116 -20.12 6.17 20.41
CA ARG A 116 -20.35 6.11 18.97
C ARG A 116 -19.41 5.08 18.34
N PRO A 117 -19.63 3.77 18.57
CA PRO A 117 -18.70 2.72 18.16
C PRO A 117 -18.61 2.53 16.65
N THR A 118 -19.54 3.12 15.89
CA THR A 118 -19.62 3.02 14.44
C THR A 118 -20.04 4.35 13.80
N ILE A 119 -19.69 4.53 12.53
CA ILE A 119 -20.09 5.66 11.69
C ILE A 119 -20.66 5.13 10.36
N THR A 120 -21.67 5.80 9.81
CA THR A 120 -22.22 5.49 8.48
C THR A 120 -21.49 6.28 7.41
N CYS A 121 -20.98 5.60 6.40
CA CYS A 121 -20.24 6.19 5.31
C CYS A 121 -20.79 5.72 3.96
N SER A 122 -20.69 6.58 2.96
CA SER A 122 -21.25 6.32 1.63
C SER A 122 -20.22 5.67 0.73
N ARG A 123 -20.70 4.98 -0.30
CA ARG A 123 -19.89 4.46 -1.39
C ARG A 123 -19.00 5.55 -1.97
N GLY A 124 -17.72 5.25 -2.14
CA GLY A 124 -16.73 6.18 -2.68
C GLY A 124 -16.22 7.22 -1.67
N ASP A 125 -16.74 7.25 -0.44
CA ASP A 125 -16.11 8.02 0.63
C ASP A 125 -14.73 7.44 0.95
N ILE A 126 -13.84 8.31 1.41
CA ILE A 126 -12.52 7.92 1.91
C ILE A 126 -12.59 7.80 3.43
N VAL A 127 -12.37 6.60 3.96
CA VAL A 127 -12.23 6.38 5.40
C VAL A 127 -10.80 6.70 5.81
N LEU A 128 -10.66 7.59 6.79
CA LEU A 128 -9.39 7.83 7.46
C LEU A 128 -9.28 6.93 8.69
N LEU A 129 -8.15 6.21 8.78
CA LEU A 129 -7.87 5.26 9.84
C LEU A 129 -6.78 5.74 10.78
N GLU A 130 -6.90 5.36 12.05
CA GLU A 130 -5.80 5.34 12.99
C GLU A 130 -5.08 4.00 12.85
N ILE A 131 -3.78 4.06 12.53
CA ILE A 131 -2.90 2.91 12.43
C ILE A 131 -2.00 2.94 13.66
N PRO A 132 -2.13 1.98 14.59
CA PRO A 132 -1.27 1.91 15.76
C PRO A 132 0.21 1.86 15.36
N SER A 133 1.04 2.61 16.09
CA SER A 133 2.48 2.55 15.90
C SER A 133 3.00 1.14 16.23
N ILE A 134 3.69 0.53 15.27
CA ILE A 134 4.30 -0.78 15.45
C ILE A 134 5.68 -0.57 16.09
N HIS A 135 5.87 -1.11 17.29
CA HIS A 135 7.20 -1.12 17.90
C HIS A 135 8.11 -2.11 17.18
N TYR A 136 9.29 -1.64 16.74
CA TYR A 136 10.32 -2.50 16.17
C TYR A 136 11.72 -2.10 16.65
N ASP A 137 12.64 -3.04 16.60
CA ASP A 137 14.00 -2.88 17.10
C ASP A 137 14.86 -2.21 16.03
N ILE A 138 14.93 -0.88 16.10
CA ILE A 138 15.66 -0.07 15.12
C ILE A 138 17.12 -0.54 14.98
N ALA A 139 17.78 -0.92 16.08
CA ALA A 139 19.17 -1.36 16.03
C ALA A 139 19.34 -2.68 15.27
N LYS A 140 18.39 -3.62 15.42
CA LYS A 140 18.43 -4.89 14.69
C LYS A 140 17.97 -4.78 13.24
N GLU A 141 17.18 -3.78 12.92
CA GLU A 141 16.51 -3.63 11.62
C GLU A 141 17.14 -2.58 10.72
N PHE A 142 18.06 -1.76 11.26
CA PHE A 142 18.78 -0.79 10.48
C PHE A 142 19.47 -1.42 9.26
N GLY A 143 19.21 -0.86 8.08
CA GLY A 143 19.76 -1.34 6.82
C GLY A 143 19.18 -2.67 6.31
N LYS A 144 18.12 -3.19 6.94
CA LYS A 144 17.39 -4.35 6.44
C LYS A 144 16.11 -3.91 5.74
N PRO A 145 15.70 -4.61 4.68
CA PRO A 145 14.39 -4.38 4.10
C PRO A 145 13.29 -4.77 5.09
N GLU A 146 12.16 -4.08 5.00
CA GLU A 146 10.92 -4.50 5.68
C GLU A 146 10.53 -5.93 5.28
N PRO A 147 9.87 -6.69 6.18
CA PRO A 147 9.35 -7.99 5.83
C PRO A 147 8.23 -7.88 4.79
N ASP A 148 8.11 -8.89 3.93
CA ASP A 148 7.09 -9.00 2.89
C ASP A 148 6.27 -10.28 3.07
N GLY A 149 5.23 -10.46 2.25
CA GLY A 149 4.43 -11.66 2.25
C GLY A 149 3.60 -11.79 3.54
N PRO A 150 3.41 -13.01 4.07
CA PRO A 150 2.71 -13.24 5.34
C PRO A 150 3.36 -12.54 6.54
N ASN A 151 4.65 -12.20 6.46
CA ASN A 151 5.39 -11.54 7.53
C ASN A 151 5.32 -10.01 7.45
N ALA A 152 4.68 -9.45 6.41
CA ALA A 152 4.54 -8.01 6.29
C ALA A 152 3.79 -7.45 7.51
N ARG A 153 4.19 -6.24 7.94
CA ARG A 153 3.63 -5.57 9.12
C ARG A 153 2.29 -4.88 8.81
N PHE A 154 1.47 -5.53 8.00
CA PHE A 154 0.17 -5.04 7.58
C PHE A 154 -0.91 -5.71 8.41
N ARG A 155 -1.41 -4.99 9.42
CA ARG A 155 -2.38 -5.49 10.41
C ARG A 155 -3.65 -4.65 10.49
N PRO A 156 -4.48 -4.68 9.43
CA PRO A 156 -5.74 -3.96 9.39
C PRO A 156 -6.72 -4.33 10.51
N SER A 157 -6.57 -5.48 11.16
CA SER A 157 -7.38 -5.85 12.33
C SER A 157 -7.15 -4.95 13.56
N GLU A 158 -5.99 -4.28 13.63
CA GLU A 158 -5.61 -3.39 14.73
C GLU A 158 -6.02 -1.92 14.47
N TRP A 159 -6.55 -1.59 13.30
CA TRP A 159 -6.84 -0.21 12.88
C TRP A 159 -8.19 0.28 13.40
N GLY A 160 -8.27 1.57 13.69
CA GLY A 160 -9.50 2.24 14.13
C GLY A 160 -10.00 3.25 13.13
N VAL A 161 -11.33 3.36 12.97
CA VAL A 161 -11.94 4.38 12.11
C VAL A 161 -11.90 5.74 12.80
N GLN A 162 -11.31 6.76 12.17
CA GLN A 162 -11.40 8.14 12.67
C GLN A 162 -12.64 8.84 12.12
N GLN A 163 -12.74 8.93 10.79
CA GLN A 163 -13.81 9.66 10.10
C GLN A 163 -13.94 9.20 8.63
N CYS A 164 -14.99 9.70 7.97
CA CYS A 164 -15.19 9.53 6.54
C CYS A 164 -15.17 10.88 5.83
N GLU A 165 -14.23 11.03 4.90
CA GLU A 165 -14.03 12.21 4.08
C GLU A 165 -14.86 12.12 2.80
N LYS A 166 -15.75 13.08 2.60
CA LYS A 166 -16.59 13.18 1.41
C LYS A 166 -15.93 14.04 0.35
N GLY A 167 -16.05 13.63 -0.91
CA GLY A 167 -15.64 14.44 -2.06
C GLY A 167 -14.13 14.58 -2.29
N GLN A 168 -13.30 13.73 -1.66
CA GLN A 168 -11.84 13.71 -1.86
C GLN A 168 -11.42 13.14 -3.24
N GLY A 169 -12.36 12.54 -3.96
CA GLY A 169 -12.08 11.79 -5.18
C GLY A 169 -11.47 10.41 -4.90
N PRO A 170 -11.29 9.60 -5.95
CA PRO A 170 -10.77 8.24 -5.80
C PRO A 170 -9.28 8.25 -5.42
N ILE A 171 -8.85 7.23 -4.69
CA ILE A 171 -7.43 7.00 -4.37
C ILE A 171 -6.64 6.86 -5.68
N LYS A 172 -5.58 7.65 -5.84
CA LYS A 172 -4.77 7.59 -7.07
C LYS A 172 -3.79 6.43 -6.95
N VAL A 173 -3.91 5.48 -7.87
CA VAL A 173 -2.95 4.38 -8.03
C VAL A 173 -2.36 4.52 -9.43
N SER A 174 -1.04 4.58 -9.52
CA SER A 174 -0.35 4.70 -10.81
C SER A 174 -0.72 3.52 -11.71
N PRO A 175 -0.93 3.74 -13.02
CA PRO A 175 -1.16 2.66 -13.95
C PRO A 175 0.05 1.74 -14.00
N ALA A 176 -0.16 0.49 -14.39
CA ALA A 176 0.93 -0.44 -14.58
C ALA A 176 1.91 0.10 -15.63
N TYR A 177 3.19 -0.02 -15.34
CA TYR A 177 4.22 0.49 -16.23
C TYR A 177 4.19 -0.27 -17.56
N THR A 178 4.09 0.47 -18.66
CA THR A 178 4.02 -0.05 -20.03
C THR A 178 5.20 0.41 -20.90
N GLY A 179 6.21 1.03 -20.29
CA GLY A 179 7.38 1.49 -21.02
C GLY A 179 8.15 0.33 -21.63
N THR A 180 8.76 0.57 -22.79
CA THR A 180 9.58 -0.43 -23.47
C THR A 180 10.99 -0.45 -22.90
N ALA A 181 11.55 -1.64 -22.71
CA ALA A 181 12.95 -1.79 -22.33
C ALA A 181 13.86 -1.06 -23.35
N PRO A 182 14.91 -0.37 -22.90
CA PRO A 182 15.85 0.29 -23.79
C PRO A 182 16.47 -0.73 -24.75
N LYS A 183 16.67 -0.33 -26.01
CA LYS A 183 17.31 -1.19 -27.01
C LYS A 183 18.82 -1.17 -26.80
N LYS A 184 19.47 -2.33 -26.94
CA LYS A 184 20.93 -2.42 -26.93
C LYS A 184 21.48 -1.59 -28.11
N PRO A 185 22.37 -0.62 -27.86
CA PRO A 185 22.81 0.30 -28.92
C PRO A 185 23.70 -0.38 -29.99
N TRP A 186 24.13 -1.62 -29.77
CA TRP A 186 24.93 -2.43 -30.70
C TRP A 186 24.13 -3.56 -31.40
N PHE A 187 22.80 -3.60 -31.24
CA PHE A 187 21.92 -4.43 -32.07
C PHE A 187 21.14 -3.51 -33.02
N GLN A 188 21.60 -3.40 -34.27
CA GLN A 188 20.79 -2.84 -35.36
C GLN A 188 20.06 -4.00 -36.07
N PRO A 189 18.74 -3.94 -36.24
CA PRO A 189 18.06 -4.85 -37.15
C PRO A 189 18.50 -4.48 -38.57
N TYR A 190 19.10 -5.43 -39.27
CA TYR A 190 19.27 -5.39 -40.72
C TYR A 190 17.90 -5.53 -41.40
#